data_AF-A0A956IGE7-F1
#
_entry.id   AF-A0A956IGE7-F1
#
_cell.length_a   1.000
_cell.length_b   1.000
_cell.length_c   1.000
_cell.angle_alpha   90.00
_cell.angle_beta   90.00
_cell.angle_gamma   90.00
#
_symmetry.space_group_name_H-M   'P 1'
#
loop_
_entity.id
_entity.type
_entity.pdbx_description
1 polymer ?
#
loop_
_entity_poly.entity_id
_entity_poly.type
_entity_poly.pdbx_seq_one_letter_code
_entity_poly.pdbx_strand_id
1 'polypeptide(L)'
;PYLRPVYDEPEFILHNVWRLYGGWYDGNPAHLKPSRDATLAAELASLAGGAQKLAARAREVAETDDLRLACELVELAAQAVPEDAEVHAARAAIYGKRRDAELSLMAKGVYGSAAAESQAIADADPEGAA
;
A
#
# COMPACT_ATOMS: atom_id res chain seq x y z
N PRO A 1 14.15 27.04 9.22
CA PRO A 1 13.25 27.46 8.11
C PRO A 1 11.79 27.10 8.44
N TYR A 2 10.87 28.06 8.31
CA TYR A 2 9.46 27.94 8.74
C TYR A 2 8.54 27.23 7.73
N LEU A 3 8.98 27.01 6.49
CA LEU A 3 8.23 26.32 5.43
C LEU A 3 8.68 24.87 5.21
N ARG A 4 9.18 24.19 6.25
CA ARG A 4 9.52 22.77 6.10
C ARG A 4 8.23 21.92 6.08
N PRO A 5 8.11 20.92 5.18
CA PRO A 5 6.94 20.05 5.07
C PRO A 5 6.94 18.99 6.17
N VAL A 6 6.82 19.43 7.43
CA VAL A 6 6.88 18.55 8.61
C VAL A 6 5.50 17.99 8.94
N TYR A 7 4.45 18.78 8.76
CA TYR A 7 3.08 18.32 8.96
C TYR A 7 2.51 17.68 7.69
N ASP A 8 2.53 18.43 6.59
CA ASP A 8 1.94 18.09 5.29
C ASP A 8 3.01 18.00 4.18
N GLU A 9 2.63 17.58 2.97
CA GLU A 9 3.51 17.39 1.82
C GLU A 9 3.17 18.26 0.61
N PRO A 10 4.19 18.79 -0.11
CA PRO A 10 3.96 19.49 -1.36
C PRO A 10 3.21 18.64 -2.40
N GLU A 11 3.45 17.32 -2.44
CA GLU A 11 2.77 16.39 -3.36
C GLU A 11 1.25 16.42 -3.18
N PHE A 12 0.75 16.43 -1.93
CA PHE A 12 -0.68 16.44 -1.65
C PHE A 12 -1.35 17.75 -2.07
N ILE A 13 -0.65 18.88 -1.86
CA ILE A 13 -1.14 20.20 -2.27
C ILE A 13 -1.24 20.28 -3.80
N LEU A 14 -0.24 19.76 -4.52
CA LEU A 14 -0.26 19.72 -5.98
C LEU A 14 -1.43 18.88 -6.52
N HIS A 15 -1.69 17.71 -5.93
CA HIS A 15 -2.86 16.90 -6.29
C HIS A 15 -4.18 17.63 -6.04
N ASN A 16 -4.29 18.39 -4.94
CA ASN A 16 -5.50 19.18 -4.65
C ASN A 16 -5.72 20.30 -5.67
N VAL A 17 -4.67 21.01 -6.07
CA VAL A 17 -4.77 22.05 -7.11
C VAL A 17 -5.14 21.43 -8.45
N TRP A 18 -4.53 20.29 -8.81
CA TRP A 18 -4.89 19.57 -10.04
C TRP A 18 -6.36 19.13 -10.01
N ARG A 19 -6.84 18.54 -8.91
CA ARG A 19 -8.24 18.14 -8.72
C ARG A 19 -9.20 19.33 -8.83
N LEU A 20 -8.82 20.49 -8.29
CA LEU A 20 -9.63 21.72 -8.31
C LEU A 20 -9.88 22.21 -9.74
N TYR A 21 -8.86 22.19 -10.59
CA TYR A 21 -8.95 22.74 -11.96
C TYR A 21 -9.23 21.68 -13.04
N GLY A 22 -8.64 20.49 -12.91
CA GLY A 22 -8.78 19.36 -13.84
C GLY A 22 -9.99 18.47 -13.58
N GLY A 23 -10.63 18.62 -12.42
CA GLY A 23 -11.79 17.81 -12.03
C GLY A 23 -11.40 16.44 -11.47
N TRP A 24 -12.38 15.54 -11.41
CA TRP A 24 -12.25 14.25 -10.72
C TRP A 24 -11.75 13.10 -11.60
N TYR A 25 -11.89 13.22 -12.92
CA TYR A 25 -11.47 12.21 -13.89
C TYR A 25 -10.04 12.48 -14.33
N ASP A 26 -9.19 11.46 -14.28
CA ASP A 26 -7.74 11.58 -14.54
C ASP A 26 -7.33 11.35 -16.00
N GLY A 27 -8.30 11.08 -16.89
CA GLY A 27 -8.05 10.81 -18.29
C GLY A 27 -7.91 9.32 -18.63
N ASN A 28 -7.79 8.43 -17.64
CA ASN A 28 -7.74 6.99 -17.86
C ASN A 28 -9.16 6.37 -17.83
N PRO A 29 -9.68 5.85 -18.95
CA PRO A 29 -11.04 5.29 -18.99
C PRO A 29 -11.28 4.14 -18.01
N ALA A 30 -10.24 3.38 -17.66
CA ALA A 30 -10.34 2.29 -16.68
C ALA A 30 -10.71 2.79 -15.27
N HIS A 31 -10.36 4.03 -14.93
CA HIS A 31 -10.64 4.63 -13.63
C HIS A 31 -12.01 5.34 -13.57
N LEU A 32 -12.76 5.37 -14.66
CA LEU A 32 -14.07 6.05 -14.70
C LEU A 32 -15.12 5.35 -13.84
N LYS A 33 -15.12 4.00 -13.87
CA LYS A 33 -16.00 3.12 -13.10
C LYS A 33 -15.23 1.83 -12.77
N PRO A 34 -14.24 1.92 -11.86
CA PRO A 34 -13.37 0.79 -11.57
C PRO A 34 -14.16 -0.38 -10.96
N SER A 35 -13.61 -1.59 -11.10
CA SER A 35 -14.07 -2.76 -10.34
C SER A 35 -13.82 -2.56 -8.84
N ARG A 36 -14.36 -3.46 -8.01
CA ARG A 36 -13.95 -3.54 -6.60
C ARG A 36 -12.47 -3.92 -6.53
N ASP A 37 -11.72 -3.26 -5.64
CA ASP A 37 -10.28 -3.47 -5.50
C ASP A 37 -9.94 -4.95 -5.26
N ALA A 38 -10.63 -5.61 -4.34
CA ALA A 38 -10.46 -7.05 -4.06
C ALA A 38 -10.66 -7.95 -5.30
N THR A 39 -11.57 -7.58 -6.21
CA THR A 39 -11.79 -8.34 -7.45
C THR A 39 -10.62 -8.21 -8.41
N LEU A 40 -10.10 -6.99 -8.58
CA LEU A 40 -8.93 -6.74 -9.42
C LEU A 40 -7.67 -7.37 -8.82
N ALA A 41 -7.49 -7.24 -7.50
CA ALA A 41 -6.40 -7.83 -6.75
C ALA A 41 -6.34 -9.35 -6.88
N ALA A 42 -7.48 -10.04 -6.74
CA ALA A 42 -7.56 -11.49 -6.92
C ALA A 42 -7.18 -11.93 -8.35
N GLU A 43 -7.64 -11.20 -9.38
CA GLU A 43 -7.29 -11.49 -10.77
C GLU A 43 -5.79 -11.29 -11.03
N LEU A 44 -5.22 -10.18 -10.56
CA LEU A 44 -3.78 -9.91 -10.69
C LEU A 44 -2.93 -10.92 -9.93
N ALA A 45 -3.36 -11.33 -8.72
CA ALA A 45 -2.71 -12.39 -7.97
C ALA A 45 -2.74 -13.72 -8.74
N SER A 46 -3.88 -14.09 -9.32
CA SER A 46 -4.01 -15.27 -10.17
C SER A 46 -3.02 -15.24 -11.34
N LEU A 47 -2.94 -14.12 -12.07
CA LEU A 47 -2.00 -13.92 -13.19
C LEU A 47 -0.53 -13.99 -12.75
N ALA A 48 -0.20 -13.49 -11.56
CA ALA A 48 1.14 -13.56 -10.97
C ALA A 48 1.50 -14.95 -10.41
N GLY A 49 0.52 -15.85 -10.30
CA GLY A 49 0.67 -17.20 -9.77
C GLY A 49 0.51 -17.30 -8.24
N GLY A 50 -0.29 -16.42 -7.64
CA GLY A 50 -0.70 -16.39 -6.24
C GLY A 50 -0.40 -15.07 -5.53
N ALA A 51 -1.15 -14.76 -4.47
CA ALA A 51 -0.95 -13.56 -3.66
C ALA A 51 0.41 -13.58 -2.92
N GLN A 52 0.87 -14.77 -2.54
CA GLN A 52 2.15 -15.01 -1.89
C GLN A 52 3.32 -14.66 -2.81
N LYS A 53 3.18 -14.89 -4.14
CA LYS A 53 4.18 -14.44 -5.11
C LYS A 53 4.21 -12.91 -5.25
N LEU A 54 3.06 -12.25 -5.21
CA LEU A 54 3.00 -10.79 -5.17
C LEU A 54 3.66 -10.24 -3.90
N ALA A 55 3.35 -10.80 -2.73
CA ALA A 55 3.96 -10.40 -1.46
C ALA A 55 5.48 -10.64 -1.43
N ALA A 56 5.94 -11.78 -1.95
CA ALA A 56 7.37 -12.06 -2.08
C ALA A 56 8.06 -11.05 -3.01
N ARG A 57 7.46 -10.75 -4.17
CA ARG A 57 7.99 -9.74 -5.09
C ARG A 57 8.00 -8.35 -4.46
N ALA A 58 6.97 -8.00 -3.69
CA ALA A 58 6.93 -6.74 -2.96
C ALA A 58 8.08 -6.60 -1.97
N ARG A 59 8.43 -7.67 -1.24
CA ARG A 59 9.60 -7.70 -0.35
C ARG A 59 10.91 -7.49 -1.11
N GLU A 60 11.11 -8.18 -2.23
CA GLU A 60 12.29 -8.00 -3.07
C GLU A 60 12.43 -6.55 -3.58
N VAL A 61 11.32 -5.97 -4.06
CA VAL A 61 11.29 -4.59 -4.55
C VAL A 61 11.59 -3.59 -3.42
N ALA A 62 11.09 -3.86 -2.20
CA ALA A 62 11.37 -3.04 -1.03
C ALA A 62 12.85 -3.06 -0.61
N GLU A 63 13.60 -4.13 -0.90
CA GLU A 63 15.06 -4.16 -0.69
C GLU A 63 15.82 -3.35 -1.77
N THR A 64 15.23 -3.17 -2.95
CA THR A 64 15.77 -2.30 -4.02
C THR A 64 15.35 -0.83 -3.89
N ASP A 65 14.77 -0.45 -2.74
CA ASP A 65 14.36 0.91 -2.34
C ASP A 65 13.21 1.56 -3.15
N ASP A 66 12.53 0.81 -4.03
CA ASP A 66 11.27 1.26 -4.64
C ASP A 66 10.08 0.93 -3.74
N LEU A 67 10.01 1.65 -2.61
CA LEU A 67 8.95 1.45 -1.62
C LEU A 67 7.55 1.79 -2.15
N ARG A 68 7.43 2.63 -3.19
CA ARG A 68 6.12 2.97 -3.77
C ARG A 68 5.55 1.74 -4.49
N LEU A 69 6.35 1.13 -5.38
CA LEU A 69 5.95 -0.10 -6.06
C LEU A 69 5.75 -1.26 -5.08
N ALA A 70 6.62 -1.39 -4.07
CA ALA A 70 6.45 -2.42 -3.04
C ALA A 70 5.11 -2.28 -2.29
N CYS A 71 4.70 -1.06 -1.94
CA CYS A 71 3.40 -0.80 -1.33
C CYS A 71 2.24 -1.21 -2.23
N GLU A 72 2.28 -0.90 -3.53
CA GLU A 72 1.22 -1.29 -4.47
C GLU A 72 1.11 -2.83 -4.60
N LEU A 73 2.25 -3.52 -4.74
CA LEU A 73 2.27 -4.97 -4.87
C LEU A 73 1.76 -5.69 -3.62
N VAL A 74 2.15 -5.21 -2.42
CA VAL A 74 1.72 -5.84 -1.17
C VAL A 74 0.26 -5.51 -0.82
N GLU A 75 -0.24 -4.34 -1.24
CA GLU A 75 -1.66 -4.01 -1.12
C GLU A 75 -2.52 -4.93 -1.98
N LEU A 76 -2.12 -5.17 -3.24
CA LEU A 76 -2.79 -6.15 -4.10
C LEU A 76 -2.76 -7.55 -3.48
N ALA A 77 -1.64 -7.97 -2.89
CA ALA A 77 -1.56 -9.26 -2.21
C ALA A 77 -2.57 -9.35 -1.05
N ALA A 78 -2.60 -8.36 -0.16
CA ALA A 78 -3.50 -8.37 1.00
C ALA A 78 -4.97 -8.28 0.62
N GLN A 79 -5.32 -7.51 -0.42
CA GLN A 79 -6.69 -7.45 -0.92
C GLN A 79 -7.16 -8.75 -1.59
N ALA A 80 -6.24 -9.54 -2.15
CA ALA A 80 -6.54 -10.84 -2.73
C ALA A 80 -6.79 -11.92 -1.67
N VAL A 81 -6.09 -11.84 -0.52
CA VAL A 81 -6.20 -12.79 0.61
C VAL A 81 -6.29 -12.06 1.96
N PRO A 82 -7.45 -11.47 2.31
CA PRO A 82 -7.57 -10.54 3.45
C PRO A 82 -7.37 -11.14 4.85
N GLU A 83 -7.26 -12.46 4.95
CA GLU A 83 -7.08 -13.19 6.22
C GLU A 83 -5.72 -13.92 6.28
N ASP A 84 -4.87 -13.80 5.25
CA ASP A 84 -3.57 -14.48 5.20
C ASP A 84 -2.53 -13.75 6.06
N ALA A 85 -2.14 -14.37 7.18
CA ALA A 85 -1.23 -13.80 8.15
C ALA A 85 0.17 -13.51 7.57
N GLU A 86 0.70 -14.34 6.67
CA GLU A 86 2.03 -14.14 6.09
C GLU A 86 2.07 -12.93 5.15
N VAL A 87 1.01 -12.76 4.35
CA VAL A 87 0.83 -11.59 3.48
C VAL A 87 0.66 -10.33 4.31
N HIS A 88 -0.12 -10.38 5.39
CA HIS A 88 -0.28 -9.25 6.30
C HIS A 88 1.02 -8.91 7.06
N ALA A 89 1.85 -9.89 7.42
CA ALA A 89 3.17 -9.65 7.96
C ALA A 89 4.10 -8.95 6.95
N ALA A 90 4.02 -9.33 5.66
CA ALA A 90 4.74 -8.62 4.59
C ALA A 90 4.27 -7.16 4.46
N ARG A 91 2.95 -6.94 4.47
CA ARG A 91 2.32 -5.62 4.36
C ARG A 91 2.73 -4.72 5.52
N ALA A 92 2.70 -5.24 6.74
CA ALA A 92 3.14 -4.53 7.94
C ALA A 92 4.61 -4.07 7.83
N ALA A 93 5.51 -4.98 7.44
CA ALA A 93 6.92 -4.67 7.30
C ALA A 93 7.20 -3.60 6.21
N ILE A 94 6.56 -3.72 5.04
CA ILE A 94 6.77 -2.79 3.92
C ILE A 94 6.22 -1.40 4.25
N TYR A 95 5.00 -1.30 4.82
CA TYR A 95 4.47 0.00 5.25
C TYR A 95 5.25 0.60 6.43
N GLY A 96 5.84 -0.24 7.29
CA GLY A 96 6.80 0.20 8.31
C GLY A 96 8.01 0.88 7.69
N LYS A 97 8.67 0.24 6.70
CA LYS A 97 9.78 0.84 5.95
C LYS A 97 9.35 2.13 5.23
N ARG A 98 8.17 2.13 4.59
CA ARG A 98 7.63 3.31 3.91
C ARG A 98 7.46 4.47 4.89
N ARG A 99 6.84 4.23 6.05
CA ARG A 99 6.68 5.22 7.13
C ARG A 99 8.02 5.81 7.57
N ASP A 100 9.03 4.98 7.77
CA ASP A 100 10.34 5.44 8.26
C ASP A 100 11.08 6.30 7.23
N ALA A 101 10.83 6.07 5.93
CA ALA A 101 11.36 6.88 4.83
C ALA A 101 10.66 8.25 4.69
N GLU A 102 9.46 8.43 5.23
CA GLU A 102 8.72 9.69 5.07
C GLU A 102 9.23 10.81 5.97
N LEU A 103 8.98 12.05 5.54
CA LEU A 103 9.24 13.24 6.34
C LEU A 103 7.99 13.76 7.05
N SER A 104 6.83 13.74 6.38
CA SER A 104 5.62 14.35 6.91
C SER A 104 4.95 13.49 7.98
N LEU A 105 4.37 14.15 8.99
CA LEU A 105 3.59 13.47 10.01
C LEU A 105 2.31 12.84 9.42
N MET A 106 1.72 13.46 8.40
CA MET A 106 0.54 12.93 7.71
C MET A 106 0.84 11.58 7.05
N ALA A 107 1.88 11.48 6.21
CA ALA A 107 2.22 10.22 5.56
C ALA A 107 2.67 9.16 6.57
N LYS A 108 3.45 9.55 7.60
CA LYS A 108 3.82 8.64 8.70
C LYS A 108 2.62 8.06 9.44
N GLY A 109 1.59 8.87 9.68
CA GLY A 109 0.37 8.45 10.32
C GLY A 109 -0.40 7.44 9.47
N VAL A 110 -0.59 7.74 8.18
CA VAL A 110 -1.32 6.87 7.23
C VAL A 110 -0.62 5.51 7.09
N TYR A 111 0.67 5.50 6.77
CA TYR A 111 1.42 4.25 6.61
C TYR A 111 1.57 3.49 7.93
N GLY A 112 1.77 4.20 9.06
CA GLY A 112 1.81 3.58 10.38
C GLY A 112 0.51 2.90 10.77
N SER A 113 -0.64 3.51 10.43
CA SER A 113 -1.95 2.90 10.67
C SER A 113 -2.13 1.61 9.85
N ALA A 114 -1.80 1.64 8.56
CA ALA A 114 -1.90 0.46 7.69
C ALA A 114 -0.97 -0.68 8.14
N ALA A 115 0.23 -0.33 8.61
CA ALA A 115 1.17 -1.30 9.17
C ALA A 115 0.61 -1.94 10.45
N ALA A 116 0.06 -1.15 11.38
CA ALA A 116 -0.49 -1.64 12.64
C ALA A 116 -1.72 -2.53 12.44
N GLU A 117 -2.62 -2.15 11.52
CA GLU A 117 -3.79 -2.97 11.14
C GLU A 117 -3.36 -4.35 10.62
N SER A 118 -2.36 -4.38 9.74
CA SER A 118 -1.85 -5.65 9.20
C SER A 118 -1.13 -6.48 10.24
N GLN A 119 -0.37 -5.84 11.14
CA GLN A 119 0.30 -6.54 12.23
C GLN A 119 -0.72 -7.23 13.16
N ALA A 120 -1.84 -6.57 13.46
CA ALA A 120 -2.89 -7.16 14.27
C ALA A 120 -3.51 -8.42 13.63
N ILE A 121 -3.64 -8.46 12.29
CA ILE A 121 -4.10 -9.65 11.56
C ILE A 121 -3.03 -10.75 11.58
N ALA A 122 -1.76 -10.40 11.34
CA ALA A 122 -0.66 -11.35 11.37
C ALA A 122 -0.47 -11.99 12.76
N ASP A 123 -0.67 -11.23 13.84
CA ASP A 123 -0.56 -11.71 15.23
C ASP A 123 -1.79 -12.53 15.68
N ALA A 124 -2.93 -12.38 14.99
CA ALA A 124 -4.18 -13.06 15.31
C ALA A 124 -4.27 -14.50 14.75
N ASP A 125 -3.26 -14.97 14.01
CA ASP A 125 -3.15 -16.35 13.53
C ASP A 125 -2.02 -17.12 14.26
N PRO A 126 -2.32 -17.79 15.40
CA PRO A 126 -1.35 -18.62 16.11
C PRO A 126 -1.18 -20.03 15.49
N GLU A 127 -1.96 -20.40 14.45
CA GLU A 127 -2.16 -21.79 14.02
C GLU A 127 -1.54 -22.16 12.66
N GLY A 128 -0.64 -21.32 12.12
CA GLY A 128 0.28 -21.70 11.03
C GLY A 128 1.46 -22.60 11.46
N ALA A 129 1.48 -23.08 12.72
CA ALA A 129 2.48 -24.00 13.26
C ALA A 129 1.91 -25.42 13.41
N ALA A 130 1.75 -26.12 12.28
CA ALA A 130 1.49 -27.56 12.23
C ALA A 130 2.57 -28.27 11.42
#